data_AF-A0A7C8HWC2-F1
#
_entry.id   AF-A0A7C8HWC2-F1
#
_cell.length_a   1.000
_cell.length_b   1.000
_cell.length_c   1.000
_cell.angle_alpha   90.00
_cell.angle_beta   90.00
_cell.angle_gamma   90.00
#
_symmetry.space_group_name_H-M   'P 1'
#
loop_
_entity.id
_entity.type
_entity.pdbx_description
1 polymer ?
#
loop_
_entity_poly.entity_id
_entity_poly.type
_entity_poly.pdbx_seq_one_letter_code
_entity_poly.pdbx_strand_id
1 'polypeptide(L)'
;MANEKYLLNDVDFLEIRNRNETRVIKIMKQVMETPPYYKPSEKDLFDIYALSLNSLPARYAQQGTIVLRDPVRDKEIEDSVRKAFAIVVENPKQ
;
A
#
# COMPACT_ATOMS: atom_id res chain seq x y z
N MET A 1 10.08 -9.32 20.29
CA MET A 1 9.26 -10.52 20.48
C MET A 1 8.92 -11.04 19.10
N ALA A 2 9.35 -12.25 18.74
CA ALA A 2 8.99 -12.85 17.47
C ALA A 2 7.46 -12.97 17.42
N ASN A 3 6.87 -12.51 16.32
CA ASN A 3 5.43 -12.38 16.22
C ASN A 3 4.87 -13.79 15.90
N GLU A 4 4.54 -14.57 16.94
CA GLU A 4 4.10 -15.99 16.82
C GLU A 4 3.01 -16.21 15.75
N LYS A 5 2.24 -15.17 15.44
CA LYS A 5 1.23 -15.13 14.38
C LYS A 5 1.77 -15.47 12.98
N TYR A 6 3.05 -15.25 12.72
CA TYR A 6 3.69 -15.45 11.40
C TYR A 6 4.77 -16.54 11.42
N LEU A 7 4.82 -17.35 12.48
CA LEU A 7 5.72 -18.50 12.57
C LEU A 7 5.01 -19.77 12.10
N LEU A 8 5.67 -20.53 11.22
CA LEU A 8 5.30 -21.91 10.92
C LEU A 8 6.54 -22.78 11.16
N ASN A 9 6.51 -23.56 12.24
CA ASN A 9 7.68 -24.23 12.80
C ASN A 9 8.79 -23.20 13.10
N ASP A 10 10.01 -23.43 12.60
CA ASP A 10 11.17 -22.53 12.78
C ASP A 10 11.31 -21.48 11.65
N VAL A 11 10.27 -21.31 10.81
CA VAL A 11 10.29 -20.38 9.67
C VAL A 11 9.44 -19.15 9.97
N ASP A 12 10.04 -17.97 9.87
CA ASP A 12 9.40 -16.66 10.06
C ASP A 12 8.97 -16.03 8.73
N PHE A 13 7.67 -15.75 8.61
CA PHE A 13 7.05 -15.14 7.43
C PHE A 13 6.86 -13.61 7.59
N LEU A 14 7.21 -13.02 8.74
CA LEU A 14 7.01 -11.61 9.05
C LEU A 14 7.70 -10.67 8.04
N GLU A 15 8.86 -11.08 7.55
CA GLU A 15 9.71 -10.31 6.63
C GLU A 15 9.30 -10.49 5.15
N ILE A 16 8.26 -11.27 4.86
CA ILE A 16 7.70 -11.41 3.50
C ILE A 16 6.62 -10.35 3.31
N ARG A 17 6.98 -9.25 2.65
CA ARG A 17 6.11 -8.08 2.49
C ARG A 17 5.87 -7.75 1.03
N ASN A 18 4.72 -7.16 0.73
CA ASN A 18 4.45 -6.68 -0.62
C ASN A 18 5.26 -5.40 -0.85
N ARG A 19 6.10 -5.41 -1.87
CA ARG A 19 7.01 -4.29 -2.18
C ARG A 19 6.27 -3.02 -2.57
N ASN A 20 5.03 -3.15 -3.02
CA ASN A 20 4.19 -2.00 -3.36
C ASN A 20 3.74 -1.23 -2.10
N GLU A 21 3.75 -1.83 -0.90
CA GLU A 21 3.28 -1.21 0.35
C GLU A 21 3.95 0.14 0.62
N THR A 22 5.28 0.15 0.62
CA THR A 22 6.06 1.37 0.89
C THR A 22 5.93 2.41 -0.23
N ARG A 23 5.82 1.96 -1.48
CA ARG A 23 5.64 2.82 -2.66
C ARG A 23 4.27 3.50 -2.63
N VAL A 24 3.22 2.76 -2.29
CA VAL A 24 1.86 3.29 -2.11
C VAL A 24 1.85 4.36 -1.02
N ILE A 25 2.43 4.12 0.15
CA ILE A 25 2.51 5.12 1.24
C ILE A 25 3.22 6.39 0.77
N LYS A 26 4.33 6.26 0.05
CA LYS A 26 5.08 7.40 -0.50
C LYS A 26 4.20 8.24 -1.45
N ILE A 27 3.50 7.59 -2.38
CA ILE A 27 2.61 8.26 -3.32
C ILE A 27 1.39 8.88 -2.61
N MET A 28 0.78 8.18 -1.65
CA MET A 28 -0.31 8.73 -0.84
C MET A 28 0.10 10.06 -0.19
N LYS A 29 1.30 10.11 0.41
CA LYS A 29 1.84 11.35 0.98
C LYS A 29 1.94 12.47 -0.07
N GLN A 30 2.45 12.17 -1.26
CA GLN A 30 2.57 13.16 -2.36
C GLN A 30 1.20 13.66 -2.86
N VAL A 31 0.22 12.75 -2.99
CA VAL A 31 -1.14 13.10 -3.41
C VAL A 31 -1.84 13.96 -2.36
N MET A 32 -1.58 13.74 -1.06
CA MET A 32 -2.09 14.56 0.05
C MET A 32 -1.40 15.93 0.17
N GLU A 33 -0.13 16.05 -0.22
CA GLU A 33 0.60 17.33 -0.24
C GLU A 33 0.17 18.24 -1.39
N THR A 34 -0.39 17.66 -2.45
CA THR A 34 -1.04 18.43 -3.51
C THR A 34 -2.43 18.85 -3.01
N PRO A 35 -2.85 20.11 -3.17
CA PRO A 35 -4.20 20.53 -2.78
C PRO A 35 -5.25 19.57 -3.36
N PRO A 36 -6.06 18.94 -2.48
CA PRO A 36 -7.43 19.40 -2.36
C PRO A 36 -7.99 19.45 -0.92
N TYR A 37 -9.19 20.02 -0.86
CA TYR A 37 -10.06 20.39 0.27
C TYR A 37 -10.50 19.27 1.24
N TYR A 38 -9.97 18.05 1.13
CA TYR A 38 -10.39 16.90 1.95
C TYR A 38 -9.22 16.39 2.79
N LYS A 39 -9.42 16.31 4.11
CA LYS A 39 -8.49 15.70 5.06
C LYS A 39 -9.00 14.30 5.41
N PRO A 40 -8.38 13.23 4.88
CA PRO A 40 -8.80 11.86 5.20
C PRO A 40 -8.66 11.57 6.69
N SER A 41 -9.64 10.89 7.27
CA SER A 41 -9.50 10.29 8.60
C SER A 41 -8.55 9.09 8.56
N GLU A 42 -8.20 8.56 9.73
CA GLU A 42 -7.37 7.33 9.82
C GLU A 42 -8.03 6.13 9.10
N LYS A 43 -9.35 5.97 9.22
CA LYS A 43 -10.10 4.93 8.50
C LYS A 43 -10.02 5.11 6.98
N ASP A 44 -10.13 6.36 6.52
CA ASP A 44 -10.01 6.67 5.10
C ASP A 44 -8.62 6.33 4.57
N LEU A 45 -7.57 6.60 5.35
CA LEU A 45 -6.20 6.22 5.00
C LEU A 45 -6.05 4.70 4.89
N PHE A 46 -6.65 3.93 5.79
CA PHE A 46 -6.65 2.46 5.70
C PHE A 46 -7.38 1.96 4.46
N ASP A 47 -8.56 2.52 4.16
CA ASP A 47 -9.35 2.14 3.00
C ASP A 47 -8.64 2.51 1.69
N ILE A 48 -8.05 3.72 1.60
CA ILE A 48 -7.27 4.15 0.44
C ILE A 48 -6.08 3.21 0.24
N TYR A 49 -5.31 2.94 1.30
CA TYR A 49 -4.15 2.04 1.23
C TYR A 49 -4.54 0.64 0.75
N ALA A 50 -5.59 0.06 1.32
CA ALA A 50 -6.07 -1.27 0.97
C ALA A 50 -6.59 -1.32 -0.49
N LEU A 51 -7.39 -0.33 -0.90
CA LEU A 51 -7.93 -0.25 -2.26
C LEU A 51 -6.82 -0.08 -3.30
N SER A 52 -5.81 0.74 -3.01
CA SER A 52 -4.64 0.89 -3.88
C SER A 52 -3.93 -0.44 -4.07
N LEU A 53 -3.56 -1.12 -2.98
CA LEU A 53 -2.87 -2.41 -3.07
C LEU A 53 -3.69 -3.49 -3.78
N ASN A 54 -5.00 -3.54 -3.54
CA ASN A 54 -5.89 -4.51 -4.18
C ASN A 54 -5.99 -4.33 -5.71
N SER A 55 -5.72 -3.12 -6.21
CA SER A 55 -5.74 -2.81 -7.65
C SER A 55 -4.40 -3.05 -8.35
N LEU A 56 -3.32 -3.32 -7.59
CA LEU A 56 -1.98 -3.54 -8.12
C LEU A 56 -1.62 -5.04 -8.09
N PRO A 57 -0.83 -5.54 -9.06
CA PRO A 57 -0.28 -6.90 -8.98
C PRO A 57 0.54 -7.08 -7.70
N ALA A 58 0.19 -8.08 -6.87
CA ALA A 58 0.90 -8.36 -5.63
C ALA A 58 2.35 -8.79 -5.90
N ARG A 59 3.31 -8.22 -5.16
CA ARG A 59 4.74 -8.51 -5.29
C ARG A 59 5.38 -8.72 -3.93
N TYR A 60 5.20 -9.92 -3.39
CA TYR A 60 5.85 -10.31 -2.13
C TYR A 60 7.30 -10.67 -2.36
N ALA A 61 8.17 -10.15 -1.50
CA ALA A 61 9.57 -10.52 -1.44
C ALA A 61 10.02 -10.55 0.02
N GLN A 62 11.03 -11.37 0.29
CA GLN A 62 11.70 -11.34 1.57
C GLN A 62 12.54 -10.06 1.67
N GLN A 63 12.41 -9.36 2.79
CA GLN A 63 13.21 -8.17 3.09
C GLN A 63 14.71 -8.48 2.93
N GLY A 64 15.44 -7.63 2.21
CA GLY A 64 16.87 -7.79 1.93
C GLY A 64 17.23 -8.59 0.67
N THR A 65 16.26 -9.14 -0.07
CA THR A 65 16.53 -9.83 -1.34
C THR A 65 16.59 -8.87 -2.54
N ILE A 66 17.51 -9.12 -3.47
CA ILE A 66 17.67 -8.31 -4.68
C ILE A 66 16.65 -8.78 -5.74
N VAL A 67 15.82 -7.86 -6.22
CA VAL A 67 14.86 -8.11 -7.30
C VAL A 67 15.30 -7.31 -8.53
N LEU A 68 15.61 -8.01 -9.62
CA LEU A 68 16.24 -7.44 -10.81
C LEU A 68 15.32 -6.51 -11.62
N ARG A 69 14.00 -6.66 -11.53
CA ARG A 69 13.01 -5.81 -12.22
C ARG A 69 11.73 -5.70 -11.40
N ASP A 70 11.23 -4.48 -11.24
CA ASP A 70 9.89 -4.23 -10.72
C ASP A 70 8.95 -3.92 -11.91
N PRO A 71 7.94 -4.76 -12.19
CA PRO A 71 7.07 -4.55 -13.34
C PRO A 71 6.07 -3.41 -13.11
N VAL A 72 5.78 -3.05 -11.86
CA VAL A 72 4.84 -1.97 -11.54
C VAL A 72 5.58 -0.64 -11.56
N ARG A 73 5.20 0.25 -12.45
CA ARG A 73 5.80 1.59 -12.57
C ARG A 73 5.21 2.53 -11.54
N ASP A 74 5.96 3.56 -11.14
CA ASP A 74 5.47 4.57 -10.19
C ASP A 74 4.16 5.23 -10.66
N LYS A 75 4.00 5.42 -11.98
CA LYS A 75 2.77 5.94 -12.58
C LYS A 75 1.55 5.04 -12.31
N GLU A 76 1.71 3.72 -12.37
CA GLU A 76 0.60 2.79 -12.10
C GLU A 76 0.20 2.83 -10.62
N ILE A 77 1.17 3.04 -9.73
CA ILE A 77 0.91 3.25 -8.30
C ILE A 77 0.19 4.58 -8.07
N GLU A 78 0.62 5.64 -8.75
CA GLU A 78 -0.05 6.95 -8.69
C GLU A 78 -1.51 6.87 -9.17
N ASP A 79 -1.75 6.27 -10.33
CA ASP A 79 -3.09 6.10 -10.88
C ASP A 79 -4.00 5.29 -9.93
N SER A 80 -3.44 4.22 -9.34
CA SER A 80 -4.09 3.39 -8.33
C SER A 80 -4.47 4.18 -7.07
N VAL A 81 -3.53 4.97 -6.53
CA VAL A 81 -3.77 5.81 -5.34
C VAL A 81 -4.81 6.88 -5.63
N ARG A 82 -4.70 7.61 -6.73
CA ARG A 82 -5.69 8.64 -7.10
C ARG A 82 -7.09 8.06 -7.26
N LYS A 83 -7.20 6.87 -7.87
CA LYS A 83 -8.49 6.17 -8.01
C LYS A 83 -9.05 5.76 -6.64
N ALA A 84 -8.22 5.26 -5.73
CA ALA A 84 -8.65 4.90 -4.38
C ALA A 84 -9.13 6.13 -3.58
N PHE A 85 -8.40 7.25 -3.67
CA PHE A 85 -8.83 8.53 -3.09
C PHE A 85 -10.21 8.95 -3.61
N ALA A 86 -10.43 8.90 -4.92
CA ALA A 86 -11.73 9.24 -5.50
C ALA A 86 -12.86 8.35 -4.95
N ILE A 87 -12.64 7.03 -4.90
CA ILE A 87 -13.64 6.07 -4.39
C ILE A 87 -14.02 6.37 -2.93
N VAL A 88 -13.04 6.62 -2.06
CA VAL A 88 -13.27 6.88 -0.63
C VAL A 88 -13.92 8.24 -0.40
N VAL A 89 -13.52 9.27 -1.16
CA VAL A 89 -14.14 10.60 -1.09
C VAL A 89 -15.59 10.58 -1.58
N GLU A 90 -15.89 9.81 -2.63
CA GLU A 90 -17.25 9.66 -3.17
C GLU A 90 -18.14 8.77 -2.30
N ASN A 91 -17.55 7.84 -1.53
CA ASN A 91 -18.27 6.89 -0.68
C ASN A 91 -17.68 6.86 0.74
N PRO A 92 -17.77 7.97 1.51
CA PRO A 92 -17.25 7.99 2.87
C PRO A 92 -18.05 7.00 3.72
N LYS A 93 -17.39 5.97 4.24
CA LYS A 93 -18.03 5.01 5.15
C LYS A 93 -18.21 5.71 6.51
N GLN A 94 -19.47 5.89 6.93
CA GLN A 94 -19.83 6.37 8.26
C GLN A 94 -19.42 5.36 9.34
#